data_AF-A0A959Z1R8-F1
#
_entry.id   AF-A0A959Z1R8-F1
#
_cell.length_a   1.000
_cell.length_b   1.000
_cell.length_c   1.000
_cell.angle_alpha   90.00
_cell.angle_beta   90.00
_cell.angle_gamma   90.00
#
_symmetry.space_group_name_H-M   'P 1'
#
loop_
_entity.id
_entity.type
_entity.pdbx_description
1 polymer ?
#
loop_
_entity_poly.entity_id
_entity_poly.type
_entity_poly.pdbx_seq_one_letter_code
_entity_poly.pdbx_strand_id
1 'polypeptide(L)'
;MATELDNGIVLVGTGRMAFHLGHAIARAGWRLAGLAGRDAVRTKELALQLRSTPYRIDEAWPDAALYILAVKDDAVPGLAQHIEREDRVLAHTSGALGKEALGSHEHRGVLW
;
A
#
# COMPACT_ATOMS: atom_id res chain seq x y z
N MET A 1 -15.14 19.98 -2.06
CA MET A 1 -14.66 19.18 -3.21
C MET A 1 -13.97 17.97 -2.63
N ALA A 2 -14.53 16.78 -2.85
CA ALA A 2 -13.87 15.53 -2.51
C ALA A 2 -12.60 15.42 -3.35
N THR A 3 -11.46 15.21 -2.73
CA THR A 3 -10.20 14.95 -3.43
C THR A 3 -10.23 13.48 -3.87
N GLU A 4 -9.60 13.12 -5.00
CA GLU A 4 -9.57 11.74 -5.51
C GLU A 4 -9.03 10.69 -4.51
N LEU A 5 -8.48 11.12 -3.37
CA LEU A 5 -7.92 10.29 -2.31
C LEU A 5 -8.57 10.53 -0.93
N ASP A 6 -9.85 10.89 -0.84
CA ASP A 6 -10.51 11.18 0.46
C ASP A 6 -10.41 10.02 1.48
N ASN A 7 -10.40 8.76 1.03
CA ASN A 7 -10.17 7.57 1.87
C ASN A 7 -8.69 7.30 2.19
N GLY A 8 -7.78 8.10 1.65
CA GLY A 8 -6.33 8.02 1.86
C GLY A 8 -5.66 6.87 1.10
N ILE A 9 -4.42 6.60 1.50
CA ILE A 9 -3.55 5.59 0.91
C ILE A 9 -3.26 4.51 1.94
N VAL A 10 -3.34 3.25 1.53
CA VAL A 10 -2.79 2.11 2.29
C VAL A 10 -1.47 1.72 1.66
N LEU A 11 -0.40 1.79 2.46
CA LEU A 11 0.93 1.36 2.06
C LEU A 11 1.22 -0.03 2.65
N VAL A 12 1.64 -0.96 1.82
CA VAL A 12 1.91 -2.35 2.22
C VAL A 12 3.40 -2.62 2.10
N GLY A 13 4.04 -2.96 3.23
CA GLY A 13 5.47 -3.21 3.36
C GLY A 13 6.14 -2.30 4.37
N THR A 14 7.31 -2.72 4.85
CA THR A 14 8.16 -1.98 5.81
C THR A 14 9.62 -1.93 5.36
N GLY A 15 9.87 -2.25 4.10
CA GLY A 15 11.20 -2.20 3.50
C GLY A 15 11.64 -0.78 3.10
N ARG A 16 12.81 -0.69 2.47
CA ARG A 16 13.39 0.60 2.03
C ARG A 16 12.45 1.41 1.14
N MET A 17 11.78 0.76 0.18
CA MET A 17 10.85 1.45 -0.71
C MET A 17 9.65 2.00 0.06
N ALA A 18 8.99 1.17 0.88
CA ALA A 18 7.89 1.61 1.73
C ALA A 18 8.30 2.77 2.67
N PHE A 19 9.48 2.71 3.27
CA PHE A 19 10.00 3.78 4.11
C PHE A 19 10.07 5.11 3.35
N HIS A 20 10.80 5.17 2.24
CA HIS A 20 10.99 6.42 1.51
C HIS A 20 9.70 6.92 0.87
N LEU A 21 8.91 6.02 0.27
CA LEU A 21 7.65 6.36 -0.36
C LEU A 21 6.63 6.86 0.66
N GLY A 22 6.50 6.20 1.81
CA GLY A 22 5.61 6.64 2.89
C GLY A 22 5.96 8.04 3.38
N HIS A 23 7.25 8.32 3.59
CA HIS A 23 7.71 9.66 3.99
C HIS A 23 7.46 10.71 2.89
N ALA A 24 7.64 10.35 1.62
CA ALA A 24 7.35 11.24 0.49
C ALA A 24 5.86 11.57 0.40
N ILE A 25 4.98 10.56 0.55
CA ILE A 25 3.52 10.71 0.58
C ILE A 25 3.11 11.64 1.73
N ALA A 26 3.59 11.37 2.95
CA ALA A 26 3.28 12.18 4.12
C ALA A 26 3.76 13.64 3.96
N ARG A 27 4.96 13.85 3.40
CA ARG A 27 5.50 15.19 3.11
C ARG A 27 4.72 15.95 2.04
N ALA A 28 4.12 15.22 1.10
CA ALA A 28 3.23 15.79 0.09
C ALA A 28 1.84 16.14 0.65
N GLY A 29 1.57 15.87 1.93
CA GLY A 29 0.31 16.19 2.60
C GLY A 29 -0.79 15.15 2.40
N TRP A 30 -0.49 14.00 1.79
CA TRP A 30 -1.46 12.94 1.58
C TRP A 30 -1.62 12.07 2.82
N ARG A 31 -2.87 11.65 3.08
CA ARG A 31 -3.21 10.80 4.22
C ARG A 31 -2.80 9.35 3.98
N LEU A 32 -1.95 8.82 4.86
CA LEU A 32 -1.73 7.38 5.00
C LEU A 32 -2.78 6.81 5.96
N ALA A 33 -3.81 6.17 5.42
CA ALA A 33 -4.89 5.57 6.20
C ALA A 33 -4.45 4.28 6.91
N GLY A 34 -3.47 3.58 6.34
CA GLY A 34 -2.91 2.36 6.92
C GLY A 34 -1.51 2.04 6.42
N LEU A 35 -0.74 1.39 7.29
CA LEU A 35 0.54 0.77 6.95
C LEU A 35 0.47 -0.72 7.33
N ALA A 36 0.48 -1.61 6.35
CA ALA A 36 0.42 -3.05 6.57
C ALA A 36 1.80 -3.71 6.47
N GLY A 37 2.12 -4.65 7.36
CA GLY A 37 3.40 -5.38 7.29
C GLY A 37 3.44 -6.66 8.11
N ARG A 38 4.39 -7.53 7.76
CA ARG A 38 4.59 -8.85 8.41
C ARG A 38 5.19 -8.76 9.81
N ASP A 39 6.15 -7.87 9.99
CA ASP A 39 6.86 -7.68 11.26
C ASP A 39 6.13 -6.62 12.08
N ALA A 40 5.44 -7.04 13.13
CA ALA A 40 4.61 -6.15 13.94
C ALA A 40 5.39 -5.00 14.60
N VAL A 41 6.66 -5.21 14.94
CA VAL A 41 7.50 -4.17 15.57
C VAL A 41 7.85 -3.12 14.52
N ARG A 42 8.41 -3.54 13.37
CA ARG A 42 8.77 -2.62 12.28
C ARG A 42 7.56 -1.87 11.72
N THR A 43 6.42 -2.54 11.59
CA THR A 43 5.18 -1.89 11.11
C THR A 43 4.74 -0.82 12.09
N LYS A 44 4.72 -1.09 13.39
CA LYS A 44 4.35 -0.09 14.40
C LYS A 44 5.30 1.11 14.41
N GLU A 45 6.61 0.87 14.35
CA GLU A 45 7.63 1.92 14.32
C GLU A 45 7.47 2.84 13.10
N LEU A 46 7.34 2.26 11.90
CA LEU A 46 7.18 3.05 10.67
C LEU A 46 5.82 3.75 10.63
N ALA A 47 4.74 3.10 11.06
CA ALA A 47 3.41 3.72 11.12
C ALA A 47 3.40 4.94 12.04
N LEU A 48 4.08 4.86 13.19
CA LEU A 48 4.23 5.98 14.12
C LEU A 48 4.94 7.17 13.47
N GLN A 49 6.04 6.93 12.76
CA GLN A 49 6.77 7.98 12.03
C GLN A 49 5.90 8.66 10.96
N LEU A 50 5.04 7.88 10.30
CA LEU A 50 4.17 8.32 9.21
C LEU A 50 2.81 8.85 9.68
N ARG A 51 2.55 8.86 10.99
CA ARG A 51 1.22 9.19 11.57
C ARG A 51 0.09 8.36 10.96
N SER A 52 0.37 7.09 10.70
CA SER A 52 -0.55 6.10 10.12
C SER A 52 -0.96 5.06 11.18
N THR A 53 -2.06 4.36 10.92
CA THR A 53 -2.45 3.18 11.71
C THR A 53 -1.68 1.95 11.22
N PRO A 54 -1.01 1.18 12.11
CA PRO A 54 -0.34 -0.06 11.71
C PRO A 54 -1.34 -1.21 11.59
N TYR A 55 -1.16 -2.03 10.56
CA TYR A 55 -1.94 -3.26 10.33
C TYR A 55 -1.02 -4.47 10.16
N ARG A 56 -1.45 -5.64 10.60
CA ARG A 56 -0.82 -6.90 10.20
C ARG A 56 -1.05 -7.18 8.71
N ILE A 57 -0.16 -7.94 8.10
CA ILE A 57 -0.29 -8.25 6.67
C ILE A 57 -1.53 -9.13 6.38
N ASP A 58 -1.96 -9.93 7.36
CA ASP A 58 -2.98 -10.98 7.23
C ASP A 58 -4.35 -10.56 7.76
N GLU A 59 -4.51 -9.31 8.20
CA GLU A 59 -5.79 -8.78 8.66
C GLU A 59 -6.47 -7.90 7.62
N ALA A 60 -7.75 -7.60 7.81
CA ALA A 60 -8.46 -6.66 6.96
C ALA A 60 -7.87 -5.25 7.10
N TRP A 61 -7.54 -4.64 5.97
CA TRP A 61 -7.06 -3.26 5.89
C TRP A 61 -8.23 -2.29 5.68
N PRO A 62 -8.09 -1.00 6.03
CA PRO A 62 -9.16 -0.04 5.83
C PRO A 62 -9.42 0.15 4.33
N ASP A 63 -10.64 0.56 3.99
CA ASP A 63 -10.96 1.04 2.64
C ASP A 63 -10.09 2.26 2.34
N ALA A 64 -9.45 2.26 1.18
CA ALA A 64 -8.55 3.30 0.73
C ALA A 64 -8.78 3.58 -0.75
N ALA A 65 -8.50 4.81 -1.17
CA ALA A 65 -8.61 5.16 -2.58
C ALA A 65 -7.47 4.55 -3.40
N LEU A 66 -6.30 4.35 -2.76
CA LEU A 66 -5.10 3.76 -3.37
C LEU A 66 -4.42 2.79 -2.40
N TYR A 67 -4.10 1.60 -2.92
CA TYR A 67 -3.23 0.61 -2.27
C TYR A 67 -1.89 0.53 -3.00
N ILE A 68 -0.79 0.63 -2.26
CA ILE A 68 0.56 0.50 -2.84
C ILE A 68 1.30 -0.68 -2.20
N LEU A 69 1.60 -1.69 -3.01
CA LEU A 69 2.37 -2.87 -2.64
C LEU A 69 3.87 -2.59 -2.81
N ALA A 70 4.51 -2.11 -1.74
CA ALA A 70 5.96 -1.88 -1.64
C ALA A 70 6.65 -3.07 -0.95
N VAL A 71 6.46 -4.25 -1.53
CA VAL A 71 6.88 -5.56 -1.02
C VAL A 71 7.82 -6.25 -2.00
N LYS A 72 8.29 -7.45 -1.65
CA LYS A 72 9.04 -8.30 -2.59
C LYS A 72 8.11 -8.82 -3.69
N ASP A 73 8.66 -9.01 -4.89
CA ASP A 73 7.93 -9.47 -6.08
C ASP A 73 7.09 -10.73 -5.82
N ASP A 74 7.64 -11.69 -5.11
CA ASP A 74 6.99 -12.96 -4.76
C ASP A 74 5.69 -12.79 -3.94
N ALA A 75 5.55 -11.69 -3.21
CA ALA A 75 4.39 -11.40 -2.37
C ALA A 75 3.29 -10.61 -3.10
N VAL A 76 3.59 -9.99 -4.24
CA VAL A 76 2.66 -9.09 -4.94
C VAL A 76 1.36 -9.79 -5.34
N PRO A 77 1.37 -10.96 -6.02
CA PRO A 77 0.13 -11.58 -6.46
C PRO A 77 -0.78 -12.01 -5.30
N GLY A 78 -0.20 -12.56 -4.23
CA GLY A 78 -0.96 -12.99 -3.06
C GLY A 78 -1.61 -11.82 -2.31
N LEU A 79 -0.91 -10.69 -2.20
CA LEU A 79 -1.44 -9.50 -1.52
C LEU A 79 -2.42 -8.71 -2.39
N ALA A 80 -2.31 -8.78 -3.71
CA ALA A 80 -3.31 -8.22 -4.61
C ALA A 80 -4.68 -8.91 -4.44
N GLN A 81 -4.68 -10.24 -4.21
CA GLN A 81 -5.89 -11.02 -3.95
C GLN A 81 -6.52 -10.73 -2.58
N HIS A 82 -5.73 -10.22 -1.62
CA HIS A 82 -6.22 -9.82 -0.29
C HIS A 82 -7.13 -8.58 -0.34
N ILE A 83 -7.05 -7.81 -1.43
CA ILE A 83 -7.86 -6.61 -1.64
C ILE A 83 -9.07 -7.02 -2.48
N GLU A 84 -10.20 -7.27 -1.83
CA GLU A 84 -11.44 -7.75 -2.47
C GLU A 84 -12.12 -6.70 -3.36
N ARG A 85 -11.76 -5.42 -3.19
CA ARG A 85 -12.38 -4.28 -3.87
C ARG A 85 -11.68 -3.97 -5.18
N GLU A 86 -12.16 -4.58 -6.27
CA GLU A 86 -11.58 -4.43 -7.61
C GLU A 86 -11.75 -3.02 -8.22
N ASP A 87 -12.62 -2.19 -7.63
CA ASP A 87 -12.89 -0.79 -8.03
C ASP A 87 -11.88 0.22 -7.45
N ARG A 88 -10.93 -0.21 -6.63
CA ARG A 88 -9.90 0.65 -6.02
C ARG A 88 -8.62 0.65 -6.84
N VAL A 89 -7.84 1.73 -6.73
CA VAL A 89 -6.54 1.78 -7.40
C VAL A 89 -5.56 0.90 -6.64
N LEU A 90 -4.92 -0.02 -7.37
CA LEU A 90 -3.89 -0.91 -6.85
C LEU A 90 -2.61 -0.73 -7.67
N ALA A 91 -1.48 -0.51 -6.98
CA ALA A 91 -0.19 -0.45 -7.63
C ALA A 91 0.87 -1.23 -6.85
N HIS A 92 1.92 -1.68 -7.54
CA HIS A 92 3.13 -2.21 -6.91
C HIS A 92 4.37 -1.43 -7.33
N THR A 93 5.47 -1.60 -6.59
CA THR A 93 6.75 -0.93 -6.88
C THR A 93 7.81 -1.82 -7.56
N SER A 94 7.44 -3.03 -7.98
CA SER A 94 8.36 -3.90 -8.73
C SER A 94 8.67 -3.30 -10.11
N GLY A 95 9.95 -3.31 -10.49
CA GLY A 95 10.38 -3.00 -11.85
C GLY A 95 10.47 -4.22 -12.77
N ALA A 96 10.31 -5.43 -12.22
CA ALA A 96 10.40 -6.68 -12.95
C ALA A 96 9.03 -7.27 -13.27
N LEU A 97 8.04 -7.06 -12.38
CA LEU A 97 6.67 -7.49 -12.60
C LEU A 97 5.88 -6.46 -13.41
N GLY A 98 5.02 -6.95 -14.30
CA GLY A 98 4.00 -6.14 -14.95
C GLY A 98 2.72 -6.05 -14.12
N LYS A 99 1.80 -5.17 -14.54
CA LYS A 99 0.50 -4.97 -13.87
C LYS A 99 -0.35 -6.25 -13.80
N GLU A 100 -0.05 -7.26 -14.61
CA GLU A 100 -0.71 -8.57 -14.61
C GLU A 100 -0.54 -9.29 -13.27
N ALA A 101 0.52 -8.99 -12.51
CA ALA A 101 0.73 -9.51 -11.16
C ALA A 101 -0.34 -9.05 -10.16
N LEU A 102 -1.12 -8.01 -10.50
CA LEU A 102 -2.20 -7.48 -9.68
C LEU A 102 -3.57 -8.13 -9.99
N GLY A 103 -3.62 -9.16 -10.81
CA GLY A 103 -4.85 -9.91 -11.07
C GLY A 103 -5.90 -9.12 -11.85
N SER A 104 -7.18 -9.28 -11.46
CA SER A 104 -8.36 -8.74 -12.15
C SER A 104 -8.68 -7.27 -11.83
N HIS A 105 -8.05 -6.67 -10.81
CA HIS A 105 -8.27 -5.29 -10.36
C HIS A 105 -8.42 -4.30 -11.51
N GLU A 106 -9.53 -3.55 -11.56
CA GLU A 106 -9.88 -2.69 -12.70
C GLU A 106 -8.85 -1.57 -12.90
N HIS A 107 -8.48 -0.91 -11.79
CA HIS A 107 -7.55 0.20 -11.78
C HIS A 107 -6.20 -0.24 -11.23
N ARG A 108 -5.35 -0.79 -12.11
CA ARG A 108 -4.05 -1.37 -11.71
C ARG A 108 -2.86 -0.76 -12.44
N GLY A 109 -1.76 -0.57 -11.71
CA GLY A 109 -0.56 0.10 -12.23
C GLY A 109 0.76 -0.34 -11.59
N VAL A 110 1.85 0.18 -12.16
CA VAL A 110 3.22 -0.03 -11.68
C VAL A 110 3.85 1.32 -11.39
N LEU A 111 4.51 1.45 -10.24
CA LEU A 111 5.25 2.63 -9.79
C LEU A 111 6.74 2.28 -9.70
N TRP A 112 7.52 2.58 -10.73
CA TRP A 112 8.96 2.29 -10.77
C TRP A 112 9.78 3.53 -11.07
#